data_AF-A0A3G9E612-F1
#
_entry.id   AF-A0A3G9E612-F1
#
_cell.length_a   1.000
_cell.length_b   1.000
_cell.length_c   1.000
_cell.angle_alpha   90.00
_cell.angle_beta   90.00
_cell.angle_gamma   90.00
#
_symmetry.space_group_name_H-M   'P 1'
#
loop_
_entity.id
_entity.type
_entity.pdbx_description
1 polymer ?
#
loop_
_entity_poly.entity_id
_entity_poly.type
_entity_poly.pdbx_seq_one_letter_code
_entity_poly.pdbx_strand_id
1 'polypeptide(L)'
;MGTNNKESDNLLSASGVSIKEKYFNQLNSDFQLLSEIVLEQLANTQHLLTEKNEELFILMKKNEKIIDSLDITIKEKVINSIMFFNPVAIDLRKIMAYYDMTISLERVGDLIQNVAESIKKIDFSLDGFDTYIKLMGKMLVHTDGMLKNAVFSVSGSSNQMAYNTILMDDKVDKMERKMERKLAEGFQEKVTSYQMLINIVNLNNIAYYIERIGDKAVDMAESAIFLLEGKDVRHDKELKKSLPFKTEEES
;
A
#
# COMPACT_ATOMS: atom_id res chain seq x y z
N MET A 1 -22.22 3.12 -44.48
CA MET A 1 -22.67 2.48 -43.22
C MET A 1 -21.77 2.98 -42.10
N GLY A 2 -22.20 4.01 -41.36
CA GLY A 2 -21.32 4.71 -40.44
C GLY A 2 -22.01 5.88 -39.77
N THR A 3 -23.13 5.61 -39.10
CA THR A 3 -23.82 6.55 -38.22
C THR A 3 -24.48 5.70 -37.14
N ASN A 4 -23.95 5.76 -35.91
CA ASN A 4 -24.63 5.54 -34.62
C ASN A 4 -23.66 5.04 -33.54
N ASN A 5 -22.71 5.90 -33.13
CA ASN A 5 -21.95 5.66 -31.88
C ASN A 5 -21.87 6.92 -31.00
N LYS A 6 -22.76 7.90 -31.21
CA LYS A 6 -22.88 9.10 -30.36
C LYS A 6 -24.15 9.15 -29.51
N GLU A 7 -25.12 8.26 -29.74
CA GLU A 7 -26.40 8.28 -29.01
C GLU A 7 -26.42 7.38 -27.77
N SER A 8 -25.49 6.42 -27.64
CA SER A 8 -25.42 5.54 -26.46
C SER A 8 -24.80 6.19 -25.22
N ASP A 9 -24.06 7.28 -25.38
CA ASP A 9 -23.33 7.93 -24.28
C ASP A 9 -24.17 8.90 -23.44
N ASN A 10 -25.40 9.24 -23.87
CA ASN A 10 -26.16 10.35 -23.28
C ASN A 10 -27.56 9.97 -22.74
N LEU A 11 -27.69 8.76 -22.20
CA LEU A 11 -28.86 8.40 -21.38
C LEU A 11 -28.67 8.95 -19.97
N LEU A 12 -29.27 10.11 -19.70
CA LEU A 12 -29.30 10.73 -18.38
C LEU A 12 -30.15 9.89 -17.41
N SER A 13 -29.66 9.69 -16.20
CA SER A 13 -30.45 9.10 -15.10
C SER A 13 -31.41 10.13 -14.47
N ALA A 14 -32.34 9.69 -13.62
CA ALA A 14 -33.31 10.57 -12.95
C ALA A 14 -32.69 11.74 -12.16
N SER A 15 -31.38 11.68 -11.86
CA SER A 15 -30.60 12.71 -11.17
C SER A 15 -29.75 13.60 -12.09
N GLY A 16 -29.89 13.51 -13.42
CA GLY A 16 -29.16 14.34 -14.39
C GLY A 16 -27.68 13.96 -14.61
N VAL A 17 -27.22 12.87 -14.02
CA VAL A 17 -25.87 12.31 -14.22
C VAL A 17 -25.92 11.21 -15.27
N SER A 18 -24.93 11.16 -16.18
CA SER A 18 -24.86 10.11 -17.20
C SER A 18 -24.61 8.73 -16.59
N ILE A 19 -25.04 7.66 -17.25
CA ILE A 19 -24.79 6.28 -16.80
C ILE A 19 -23.28 6.02 -16.66
N LYS A 20 -22.47 6.54 -17.60
CA LYS A 20 -21.00 6.47 -17.56
C LYS A 20 -20.43 7.09 -16.28
N GLU A 21 -20.82 8.33 -15.96
CA GLU A 21 -20.36 9.02 -14.76
C GLU A 21 -20.78 8.29 -13.49
N LYS A 22 -22.01 7.79 -13.41
CA LYS A 22 -22.46 6.99 -12.26
C LYS A 22 -21.60 5.74 -12.07
N TYR A 23 -21.25 5.06 -13.16
CA TYR A 23 -20.41 3.87 -13.12
C TYR A 23 -18.99 4.19 -12.64
N PHE A 24 -18.37 5.24 -13.18
CA PHE A 24 -17.03 5.68 -12.76
C PHE A 24 -17.01 6.19 -11.31
N ASN A 25 -18.07 6.86 -10.86
CA ASN A 25 -18.20 7.27 -9.47
C ASN A 25 -18.25 6.05 -8.54
N GLN A 26 -18.98 5.00 -8.91
CA GLN A 26 -19.02 3.77 -8.12
C GLN A 26 -17.64 3.08 -8.09
N LEU A 27 -16.95 2.99 -9.22
CA LEU A 27 -15.58 2.46 -9.26
C LEU A 27 -14.64 3.24 -8.35
N ASN A 28 -14.72 4.58 -8.36
CA ASN A 28 -13.93 5.42 -7.46
C ASN A 28 -14.30 5.21 -5.99
N SER A 29 -15.58 5.09 -5.65
CA SER A 29 -16.02 4.83 -4.28
C SER A 29 -15.53 3.49 -3.75
N ASP A 30 -15.56 2.43 -4.57
CA ASP A 30 -15.03 1.13 -4.17
C ASP A 30 -13.51 1.18 -3.96
N PHE A 31 -12.79 1.86 -4.84
CA PHE A 31 -11.35 2.06 -4.70
C PHE A 31 -10.99 2.86 -3.44
N GLN A 32 -11.75 3.90 -3.12
CA GLN A 32 -11.60 4.66 -1.88
C GLN A 32 -11.85 3.79 -0.65
N LEU A 33 -12.92 3.00 -0.65
CA LEU A 33 -13.22 2.07 0.44
C LEU A 33 -12.10 1.04 0.64
N LEU A 34 -11.61 0.43 -0.44
CA LEU A 34 -10.46 -0.49 -0.38
C LEU A 34 -9.25 0.20 0.25
N SER A 35 -8.92 1.40 -0.23
CA SER A 35 -7.78 2.18 0.25
C SER A 35 -7.91 2.53 1.73
N GLU A 36 -9.09 2.96 2.17
CA GLU A 36 -9.38 3.30 3.57
C GLU A 36 -9.20 2.09 4.49
N ILE A 37 -9.75 0.93 4.11
CA ILE A 37 -9.62 -0.30 4.90
C ILE A 37 -8.15 -0.72 5.02
N VAL A 38 -7.39 -0.69 3.92
CA VAL A 38 -5.97 -1.07 3.93
C VAL A 38 -5.12 -0.10 4.77
N LEU A 39 -5.39 1.20 4.69
CA LEU A 39 -4.74 2.22 5.53
C LEU A 39 -5.05 2.02 7.02
N GLU A 40 -6.30 1.73 7.36
CA GLU A 40 -6.72 1.43 8.73
C GLU A 40 -6.06 0.15 9.25
N GLN A 41 -5.99 -0.90 8.43
CA GLN A 41 -5.31 -2.16 8.75
C GLN A 41 -3.83 -1.92 9.11
N LEU A 42 -3.11 -1.08 8.35
CA LEU A 42 -1.72 -0.75 8.64
C LEU A 42 -1.59 0.01 9.97
N ALA A 43 -2.47 0.98 10.23
CA ALA A 43 -2.51 1.69 11.50
C ALA A 43 -2.77 0.74 12.68
N ASN A 44 -3.66 -0.24 12.51
CA ASN A 44 -3.95 -1.27 13.51
C ASN A 44 -2.73 -2.11 13.87
N THR A 45 -1.80 -2.37 12.94
CA THR A 45 -0.54 -3.06 13.29
C THR A 45 0.32 -2.26 14.27
N GLN A 46 0.28 -0.93 14.23
CA GLN A 46 1.01 -0.09 15.18
C GLN A 46 0.44 -0.25 16.59
N HIS A 47 -0.89 -0.33 16.73
CA HIS A 47 -1.55 -0.61 18.00
C HIS A 47 -1.20 -2.00 18.53
N LEU A 48 -1.14 -3.01 17.66
CA LEU A 48 -0.74 -4.37 18.03
C LEU A 48 0.69 -4.50 18.56
N LEU A 49 1.60 -3.60 18.16
CA LEU A 49 2.96 -3.56 18.72
C LEU A 49 3.01 -3.06 20.16
N THR A 50 2.02 -2.26 20.58
CA THR A 50 1.93 -1.76 21.96
C THR A 50 1.11 -2.68 22.85
N GLU A 51 0.02 -3.23 22.34
CA GLU A 51 -0.91 -4.05 23.12
C GLU A 51 -1.49 -5.16 22.23
N LYS A 52 -1.38 -6.41 22.68
CA LYS A 52 -1.98 -7.56 22.01
C LYS A 52 -3.47 -7.62 22.29
N ASN A 53 -4.24 -6.98 21.41
CA ASN A 53 -5.69 -7.02 21.46
C ASN A 53 -6.25 -8.13 20.55
N GLU A 54 -6.89 -9.15 21.14
CA GLU A 54 -7.47 -10.28 20.39
C GLU A 54 -8.64 -9.86 19.48
N GLU A 55 -9.42 -8.85 19.89
CA GLU A 55 -10.51 -8.30 19.08
C GLU A 55 -9.96 -7.64 17.81
N LEU A 56 -8.80 -6.99 17.91
CA LEU A 56 -8.16 -6.34 16.78
C LEU A 56 -7.69 -7.39 15.76
N PHE A 57 -7.11 -8.52 16.19
CA PHE A 57 -6.79 -9.62 15.27
C PHE A 57 -8.02 -10.17 14.54
N ILE A 58 -9.16 -10.29 15.22
CA ILE A 58 -10.42 -10.75 14.62
C ILE A 58 -10.93 -9.74 13.57
N LEU A 59 -10.89 -8.45 13.92
CA LEU A 59 -11.26 -7.36 13.01
C LEU A 59 -10.38 -7.37 11.76
N MET A 60 -9.07 -7.43 11.92
CA MET A 60 -8.13 -7.41 10.80
C MET A 60 -8.36 -8.59 9.85
N LYS A 61 -8.60 -9.80 10.40
CA LYS A 61 -8.92 -10.99 9.59
C LYS A 61 -10.26 -10.87 8.86
N LYS A 62 -11.24 -10.16 9.43
CA LYS A 62 -12.51 -9.89 8.75
C LYS A 62 -12.33 -8.90 7.61
N ASN A 63 -11.55 -7.84 7.85
CA ASN A 63 -11.25 -6.81 6.86
C ASN A 63 -10.48 -7.39 5.67
N GLU A 64 -9.62 -8.39 5.87
CA GLU A 64 -8.94 -9.08 4.77
C GLU A 64 -9.90 -9.68 3.74
N LYS A 65 -10.97 -10.35 4.20
CA LYS A 65 -12.00 -10.88 3.30
C LYS A 65 -12.74 -9.79 2.53
N ILE A 66 -12.82 -8.58 3.10
CA ILE A 66 -13.45 -7.43 2.44
C ILE A 66 -12.49 -6.89 1.37
N ILE A 67 -11.19 -6.82 1.67
CA ILE A 67 -10.13 -6.44 0.72
C ILE A 67 -10.17 -7.38 -0.50
N ASP A 68 -10.17 -8.70 -0.29
CA ASP A 68 -10.28 -9.71 -1.36
C ASP A 68 -11.53 -9.49 -2.24
N SER A 69 -12.67 -9.24 -1.60
CA SER A 69 -13.93 -9.02 -2.31
C SER A 69 -13.92 -7.73 -3.14
N LEU A 70 -13.29 -6.67 -2.61
CA LEU A 70 -13.16 -5.39 -3.30
C LEU A 70 -12.17 -5.50 -4.47
N ASP A 71 -11.09 -6.26 -4.32
CA ASP A 71 -10.13 -6.55 -5.41
C ASP A 71 -10.85 -7.10 -6.65
N ILE A 72 -11.64 -8.15 -6.47
CA ILE A 72 -12.43 -8.78 -7.54
C ILE A 72 -13.42 -7.76 -8.12
N THR A 73 -14.18 -7.09 -7.26
CA THR A 73 -15.23 -6.13 -7.67
C THR A 73 -14.67 -4.98 -8.50
N ILE A 74 -13.54 -4.40 -8.08
CA ILE A 74 -12.90 -3.28 -8.75
C ILE A 74 -12.33 -3.73 -10.10
N LYS A 75 -11.63 -4.87 -10.15
CA LYS A 75 -11.07 -5.42 -11.39
C LYS A 75 -12.16 -5.70 -12.44
N GLU A 76 -13.29 -6.26 -12.02
CA GLU A 76 -14.45 -6.45 -12.89
C GLU A 76 -15.02 -5.12 -13.41
N LYS A 77 -15.15 -4.11 -12.54
CA LYS A 77 -15.61 -2.77 -12.93
C LYS A 77 -14.65 -2.07 -13.89
N VAL A 78 -13.34 -2.27 -13.74
CA VAL A 78 -12.34 -1.78 -14.70
C VAL A 78 -12.57 -2.41 -16.08
N ILE A 79 -12.69 -3.75 -16.16
CA ILE A 79 -12.91 -4.45 -17.43
C ILE A 79 -14.20 -3.98 -18.10
N ASN A 80 -15.29 -3.93 -17.34
CA ASN A 80 -16.59 -3.45 -17.82
C ASN A 80 -16.54 -1.99 -18.28
N SER A 81 -15.76 -1.15 -17.59
CA SER A 81 -15.56 0.24 -17.99
C SER A 81 -14.93 0.34 -19.37
N ILE A 82 -13.95 -0.51 -19.66
CA ILE A 82 -13.30 -0.58 -20.98
C ILE A 82 -14.28 -1.07 -22.04
N MET A 83 -14.99 -2.16 -21.76
CA MET A 83 -15.91 -2.78 -22.71
C MET A 83 -17.10 -1.90 -23.09
N PHE A 84 -17.73 -1.25 -22.10
CA PHE A 84 -18.97 -0.51 -22.34
C PHE A 84 -18.74 0.94 -22.77
N PHE A 85 -17.70 1.59 -22.28
CA PHE A 85 -17.51 3.03 -22.47
C PHE A 85 -16.32 3.40 -23.35
N ASN A 86 -15.51 2.42 -23.77
CA ASN A 86 -14.36 2.61 -24.66
C ASN A 86 -13.52 3.86 -24.31
N PRO A 87 -13.05 3.98 -23.05
CA PRO A 87 -12.37 5.16 -22.55
C PRO A 87 -11.07 5.41 -23.33
N VAL A 88 -10.72 6.67 -23.49
CA VAL A 88 -9.51 7.09 -24.24
C VAL A 88 -8.65 8.03 -23.41
N ALA A 89 -7.36 8.10 -23.75
CA ALA A 89 -6.39 9.01 -23.15
C ALA A 89 -6.41 8.97 -21.61
N ILE A 90 -6.78 10.07 -20.95
CA ILE A 90 -6.75 10.20 -19.49
C ILE A 90 -7.73 9.26 -18.80
N ASP A 91 -8.92 9.02 -19.35
CA ASP A 91 -9.93 8.12 -18.77
C ASP A 91 -9.37 6.69 -18.72
N LEU A 92 -8.72 6.24 -19.81
CA LEU A 92 -8.12 4.91 -19.87
C LEU A 92 -6.95 4.80 -18.89
N ARG A 93 -6.07 5.80 -18.82
CA ARG A 93 -4.97 5.80 -17.83
C ARG A 93 -5.50 5.74 -16.40
N LYS A 94 -6.58 6.45 -16.09
CA LYS A 94 -7.19 6.45 -14.75
C LYS A 94 -7.71 5.07 -14.38
N ILE A 95 -8.44 4.43 -15.30
CA ILE A 95 -8.98 3.08 -15.10
C ILE A 95 -7.85 2.05 -14.93
N MET A 96 -6.78 2.15 -15.72
CA MET A 96 -5.62 1.28 -15.59
C MET A 96 -4.85 1.52 -14.29
N ALA A 97 -4.71 2.77 -13.85
CA ALA A 97 -4.09 3.07 -12.56
C ALA A 97 -4.88 2.47 -11.40
N TYR A 98 -6.22 2.52 -11.41
CA TYR A 98 -7.03 1.81 -10.42
C TYR A 98 -6.81 0.30 -10.45
N TYR A 99 -6.72 -0.30 -11.63
CA TYR A 99 -6.43 -1.73 -11.75
C TYR A 99 -5.09 -2.11 -11.08
N ASP A 100 -4.02 -1.41 -11.46
CA ASP A 100 -2.67 -1.68 -10.95
C ASP A 100 -2.58 -1.41 -9.43
N MET A 101 -3.15 -0.30 -8.96
CA MET A 101 -3.13 0.04 -7.55
C MET A 101 -4.01 -0.88 -6.70
N THR A 102 -5.13 -1.38 -7.23
CA THR A 102 -5.95 -2.38 -6.53
C THR A 102 -5.17 -3.67 -6.29
N ILE A 103 -4.37 -4.13 -7.26
CA ILE A 103 -3.46 -5.27 -7.06
C ILE A 103 -2.45 -4.97 -5.96
N SER A 104 -1.87 -3.77 -5.95
CA SER A 104 -0.91 -3.40 -4.91
C SER A 104 -1.55 -3.29 -3.52
N LEU A 105 -2.77 -2.77 -3.42
CA LEU A 105 -3.52 -2.65 -2.16
C LEU A 105 -3.90 -4.01 -1.57
N GLU A 106 -4.34 -4.97 -2.40
CA GLU A 106 -4.62 -6.34 -1.97
C GLU A 106 -3.36 -7.01 -1.41
N ARG A 107 -2.23 -6.92 -2.12
CA ARG A 107 -0.95 -7.42 -1.63
C ARG A 107 -0.49 -6.76 -0.32
N VAL A 108 -0.80 -5.48 -0.13
CA VAL A 108 -0.53 -4.78 1.13
C VAL A 108 -1.40 -5.35 2.26
N GLY A 109 -2.68 -5.66 2.00
CA GLY A 109 -3.56 -6.38 2.93
C GLY A 109 -2.95 -7.69 3.41
N ASP A 110 -2.54 -8.54 2.47
CA ASP A 110 -1.85 -9.80 2.75
C ASP A 110 -0.59 -9.62 3.61
N LEU A 111 0.25 -8.65 3.27
CA LEU A 111 1.47 -8.35 4.03
C LEU A 111 1.16 -7.85 5.45
N ILE A 112 0.11 -7.04 5.61
CA ILE A 112 -0.36 -6.59 6.92
C ILE A 112 -0.85 -7.77 7.76
N GLN A 113 -1.59 -8.72 7.16
CA GLN A 113 -2.02 -9.94 7.84
C GLN A 113 -0.80 -10.76 8.30
N ASN A 114 0.25 -10.89 7.47
CA ASN A 114 1.49 -11.55 7.85
C ASN A 114 2.24 -10.84 9.00
N VAL A 115 2.21 -9.51 9.04
CA VAL A 115 2.73 -8.70 10.17
C VAL A 115 1.95 -9.04 11.44
N ALA A 116 0.61 -9.00 11.39
CA ALA A 116 -0.24 -9.29 12.54
C ALA A 116 0.00 -10.72 13.09
N GLU A 117 0.09 -11.72 12.20
CA GLU A 117 0.38 -13.10 12.60
C GLU A 117 1.76 -13.27 13.24
N SER A 118 2.76 -12.51 12.78
CA SER A 118 4.10 -12.49 13.36
C SER A 118 4.09 -11.83 14.74
N ILE A 119 3.37 -10.71 14.91
CA ILE A 119 3.17 -10.05 16.21
C ILE A 119 2.53 -11.02 17.21
N LYS A 120 1.52 -11.79 16.77
CA LYS A 120 0.83 -12.77 17.63
C LYS A 120 1.80 -13.79 18.25
N LYS A 121 2.88 -14.16 17.56
CA LYS A 121 3.89 -15.14 18.00
C LYS A 121 4.96 -14.57 18.95
N ILE A 122 5.12 -13.25 19.02
CA ILE A 122 6.15 -12.59 19.84
C ILE A 122 5.74 -12.58 21.32
N ASP A 123 6.64 -12.94 22.23
CA ASP A 123 6.43 -12.70 23.66
C ASP A 123 7.03 -11.35 24.07
N PHE A 124 6.18 -10.34 24.31
CA PHE A 124 6.59 -9.00 24.71
C PHE A 124 7.07 -8.90 26.17
N SER A 125 6.87 -9.95 26.98
CA SER A 125 7.37 -9.98 28.36
C SER A 125 8.85 -10.34 28.46
N LEU A 126 9.45 -10.82 27.37
CA LEU A 126 10.88 -11.12 27.32
C LEU A 126 11.72 -9.85 27.23
N ASP A 127 12.66 -9.71 28.16
CA ASP A 127 13.61 -8.61 28.20
C ASP A 127 14.55 -8.60 26.99
N GLY A 128 15.09 -7.41 26.68
CA GLY A 128 16.09 -7.22 25.64
C GLY A 128 15.53 -6.96 24.25
N PHE A 129 14.20 -6.94 24.07
CA PHE A 129 13.56 -6.71 22.77
C PHE A 129 13.09 -5.26 22.52
N ASP A 130 13.05 -4.40 23.54
CA ASP A 130 12.47 -3.04 23.47
C ASP A 130 13.04 -2.18 22.34
N THR A 131 14.36 -2.25 22.11
CA THR A 131 15.02 -1.44 21.08
C THR A 131 14.58 -1.83 19.67
N TYR A 132 14.29 -3.12 19.44
CA TYR A 132 13.84 -3.64 18.16
C TYR A 132 12.38 -3.28 17.92
N ILE A 133 11.53 -3.37 18.95
CA ILE A 133 10.13 -2.92 18.90
C ILE A 133 10.04 -1.43 18.55
N LYS A 134 10.88 -0.60 19.19
CA LYS A 134 10.97 0.83 18.87
C LYS A 134 11.44 1.08 17.43
N LEU A 135 12.36 0.26 16.90
CA LEU A 135 12.81 0.37 15.52
C LEU A 135 11.69 0.00 14.54
N MET A 136 10.97 -1.09 14.80
CA MET A 136 9.81 -1.50 14.00
C MET A 136 8.71 -0.43 13.99
N GLY A 137 8.39 0.16 15.15
CA GLY A 137 7.40 1.24 15.21
C GLY A 137 7.78 2.43 14.33
N LYS A 138 9.06 2.78 14.26
CA LYS A 138 9.54 3.82 13.32
C LYS A 138 9.41 3.40 11.85
N MET A 139 9.67 2.13 11.53
CA MET A 139 9.50 1.62 10.17
C MET A 139 8.03 1.71 9.75
N LEU A 140 7.09 1.26 10.60
CA LEU A 140 5.66 1.36 10.34
C LEU A 140 5.19 2.79 10.11
N VAL A 141 5.71 3.78 10.86
CA VAL A 141 5.37 5.19 10.64
C VAL A 141 5.83 5.68 9.28
N HIS A 142 7.04 5.30 8.83
CA HIS A 142 7.53 5.68 7.51
C HIS A 142 6.73 5.02 6.39
N THR A 143 6.48 3.71 6.51
CA THR A 143 5.72 2.94 5.53
C THR A 143 4.25 3.39 5.46
N ASP A 144 3.62 3.73 6.58
CA ASP A 144 2.28 4.33 6.61
C ASP A 144 2.23 5.66 5.86
N GLY A 145 3.25 6.51 6.04
CA GLY A 145 3.40 7.74 5.27
C GLY A 145 3.56 7.50 3.76
N MET A 146 4.37 6.51 3.38
CA MET A 146 4.56 6.10 1.98
C MET A 146 3.24 5.64 1.34
N LEU A 147 2.50 4.78 2.04
CA LEU A 147 1.23 4.22 1.57
C LEU A 147 0.17 5.32 1.41
N LYS A 148 0.03 6.21 2.40
CA LYS A 148 -0.88 7.37 2.34
C LYS A 148 -0.55 8.29 1.16
N ASN A 149 0.73 8.62 0.99
CA ASN A 149 1.17 9.45 -0.13
C ASN A 149 0.85 8.79 -1.48
N ALA A 150 1.09 7.49 -1.63
CA ALA A 150 0.80 6.76 -2.86
C ALA A 150 -0.70 6.77 -3.18
N VAL A 151 -1.57 6.45 -2.22
CA VAL A 151 -3.03 6.47 -2.38
C VAL A 151 -3.55 7.89 -2.68
N PHE A 152 -3.09 8.89 -1.92
CA PHE A 152 -3.58 10.26 -2.06
C PHE A 152 -3.04 10.97 -3.29
N SER A 153 -1.91 10.53 -3.86
CA SER A 153 -1.39 11.09 -5.11
C SER A 153 -2.39 11.00 -6.28
N VAL A 154 -3.19 9.91 -6.33
CA VAL A 154 -4.24 9.73 -7.35
C VAL A 154 -5.47 10.59 -7.10
N SER A 155 -5.93 10.68 -5.84
CA SER A 155 -7.11 11.48 -5.49
C SER A 155 -6.85 12.99 -5.53
N GLY A 156 -5.66 13.42 -5.11
CA GLY A 156 -5.25 14.82 -5.03
C GLY A 156 -4.54 15.34 -6.28
N SER A 157 -4.27 14.48 -7.28
CA SER A 157 -3.52 14.83 -8.50
C SER A 157 -2.16 15.47 -8.22
N SER A 158 -1.45 14.98 -7.20
CA SER A 158 -0.17 15.54 -6.76
C SER A 158 0.98 14.58 -7.07
N ASN A 159 1.73 14.86 -8.12
CA ASN A 159 2.95 14.12 -8.45
C ASN A 159 3.97 14.18 -7.30
N GLN A 160 3.96 15.25 -6.50
CA GLN A 160 4.87 15.42 -5.38
C GLN A 160 4.75 14.28 -4.36
N MET A 161 3.52 13.87 -4.04
CA MET A 161 3.30 12.79 -3.08
C MET A 161 3.86 11.47 -3.60
N ALA A 162 3.64 11.16 -4.88
CA ALA A 162 4.18 9.97 -5.52
C ALA A 162 5.73 9.99 -5.53
N TYR A 163 6.35 11.11 -5.91
CA TYR A 163 7.82 11.22 -5.88
C TYR A 163 8.38 11.10 -4.46
N ASN A 164 7.73 11.69 -3.46
CA ASN A 164 8.14 11.56 -2.06
C ASN A 164 8.08 10.10 -1.59
N THR A 165 7.07 9.32 -2.02
CA THR A 165 7.01 7.88 -1.73
C THR A 165 8.24 7.16 -2.29
N ILE A 166 8.60 7.41 -3.54
CA ILE A 166 9.77 6.79 -4.19
C ILE A 166 11.07 7.15 -3.46
N LEU A 167 11.22 8.39 -2.99
CA LEU A 167 12.41 8.84 -2.25
C LEU A 167 12.52 8.24 -0.84
N MET A 168 11.39 7.91 -0.21
CA MET A 168 11.37 7.32 1.13
C MET A 168 11.70 5.82 1.14
N ASP A 169 11.64 5.16 -0.01
CA ASP A 169 11.89 3.73 -0.18
C ASP A 169 13.26 3.31 0.37
N ASP A 170 14.33 3.97 -0.12
CA ASP A 170 15.72 3.75 0.33
C ASP A 170 15.88 3.84 1.86
N LYS A 171 15.06 4.66 2.52
CA LYS A 171 15.10 4.83 3.97
C LYS A 171 14.50 3.63 4.70
N VAL A 172 13.34 3.13 4.26
CA VAL A 172 12.71 1.94 4.85
C VAL A 172 13.60 0.71 4.63
N ASP A 173 14.17 0.59 3.44
CA ASP A 173 15.20 -0.38 3.05
C ASP A 173 16.40 -0.40 3.99
N LYS A 174 16.97 0.77 4.27
CA LYS A 174 18.10 0.91 5.21
C LYS A 174 17.69 0.52 6.63
N MET A 175 16.43 0.73 7.03
CA MET A 175 15.93 0.37 8.35
C MET A 175 15.71 -1.13 8.51
N GLU A 176 15.22 -1.81 7.47
CA GLU A 176 15.08 -3.27 7.42
C GLU A 176 16.45 -3.94 7.59
N ARG A 177 17.44 -3.57 6.76
CA ARG A 177 18.81 -4.11 6.85
C ARG A 177 19.48 -3.80 8.18
N LYS A 178 19.11 -2.68 8.80
CA LYS A 178 19.58 -2.31 10.15
C LYS A 178 18.94 -3.18 11.23
N MET A 179 17.67 -3.53 11.08
CA MET A 179 16.97 -4.45 11.98
C MET A 179 17.63 -5.83 11.94
N GLU A 180 17.82 -6.39 10.74
CA GLU A 180 18.46 -7.68 10.52
C GLU A 180 19.83 -7.73 11.21
N ARG A 181 20.71 -6.77 10.89
CA ARG A 181 22.05 -6.68 11.49
C ARG A 181 22.01 -6.56 13.01
N LYS A 182 21.14 -5.69 13.54
CA LYS A 182 21.06 -5.49 15.00
C LYS A 182 20.56 -6.75 15.72
N LEU A 183 19.61 -7.47 15.14
CA LEU A 183 19.14 -8.74 15.71
C LEU A 183 20.28 -9.77 15.75
N ALA A 184 21.05 -9.90 14.67
CA ALA A 184 22.18 -10.81 14.59
C ALA A 184 23.27 -10.46 15.63
N GLU A 185 23.72 -9.20 15.67
CA GLU A 185 24.74 -8.72 16.62
C GLU A 185 24.25 -8.77 18.07
N GLY A 186 23.00 -8.40 18.31
CA GLY A 186 22.44 -8.28 19.65
C GLY A 186 22.23 -9.61 20.34
N PHE A 187 21.99 -10.68 19.58
CA PHE A 187 21.68 -12.02 20.10
C PHE A 187 22.75 -13.07 19.80
N GLN A 188 23.86 -12.70 19.16
CA GLN A 188 25.03 -13.56 18.99
C GLN A 188 25.45 -14.14 20.36
N GLU A 189 25.45 -15.48 20.46
CA GLU A 189 25.82 -16.25 21.67
C GLU A 189 24.99 -15.95 22.93
N LYS A 190 23.88 -15.20 22.80
CA LYS A 190 23.02 -14.79 23.92
C LYS A 190 21.64 -15.43 23.90
N VAL A 191 21.37 -16.31 22.94
CA VAL A 191 20.10 -17.03 22.85
C VAL A 191 20.03 -18.08 23.96
N THR A 192 19.12 -17.89 24.92
CA THR A 192 18.99 -18.77 26.09
C THR A 192 17.69 -19.56 26.12
N SER A 193 16.73 -19.28 25.22
CA SER A 193 15.44 -19.98 25.20
C SER A 193 14.88 -20.13 23.77
N TYR A 194 13.99 -21.11 23.61
CA TYR A 194 13.26 -21.32 22.36
C TYR A 194 12.37 -20.11 22.01
N GLN A 195 11.67 -19.53 23.00
CA GLN A 195 10.82 -18.36 22.76
C GLN A 195 11.62 -17.15 22.29
N MET A 196 12.86 -17.00 22.74
CA MET A 196 13.76 -15.94 22.28
C MET A 196 14.09 -16.08 20.78
N LEU A 197 14.32 -17.31 20.28
CA LEU A 197 14.48 -17.56 18.84
C LEU A 197 13.21 -17.20 18.06
N ILE A 198 12.05 -17.57 18.57
CA ILE A 198 10.76 -17.22 17.97
C ILE A 198 10.59 -15.70 17.88
N ASN A 199 10.93 -14.94 18.94
CA ASN A 199 10.90 -13.49 18.90
C ASN A 199 11.85 -12.93 17.84
N ILE A 200 13.11 -13.38 17.79
CA ILE A 200 14.11 -12.92 16.81
C ILE A 200 13.61 -13.12 15.37
N VAL A 201 13.13 -14.32 15.05
CA VAL A 201 12.63 -14.65 13.70
C VAL A 201 11.41 -13.81 13.33
N ASN A 202 10.43 -13.69 14.23
CA ASN A 202 9.21 -12.92 13.92
C ASN A 202 9.48 -11.42 13.83
N LEU A 203 10.40 -10.88 14.64
CA LEU A 203 10.83 -9.48 14.54
C LEU A 203 11.51 -9.20 13.20
N ASN A 204 12.36 -10.12 12.71
CA ASN A 204 12.98 -10.00 11.40
C ASN A 204 11.93 -10.08 10.28
N ASN A 205 11.01 -11.04 10.36
CA ASN A 205 9.92 -11.20 9.38
C ASN A 205 9.03 -9.95 9.31
N ILE A 206 8.69 -9.34 10.45
CA ILE A 206 7.90 -8.10 10.49
C ILE A 206 8.64 -6.98 9.75
N ALA A 207 9.94 -6.79 10.01
CA ALA A 207 10.71 -5.76 9.32
C ALA A 207 10.76 -5.99 7.81
N TYR A 208 10.96 -7.24 7.38
CA TYR A 208 10.87 -7.64 5.98
C TYR A 208 9.49 -7.33 5.36
N TYR A 209 8.39 -7.72 6.02
CA TYR A 209 7.04 -7.44 5.49
C TYR A 209 6.74 -5.93 5.42
N ILE A 210 7.24 -5.13 6.37
CA ILE A 210 7.08 -3.67 6.33
C ILE A 210 7.82 -3.05 5.15
N GLU A 211 9.02 -3.54 4.81
CA GLU A 211 9.74 -3.13 3.61
C GLU A 211 8.96 -3.50 2.34
N ARG A 212 8.40 -4.72 2.27
CA ARG A 212 7.55 -5.14 1.15
C ARG A 212 6.27 -4.32 0.98
N ILE A 213 5.71 -3.78 2.07
CA ILE A 213 4.61 -2.83 1.98
C ILE A 213 5.10 -1.50 1.38
N GLY A 214 6.31 -1.07 1.73
CA GLY A 214 7.01 0.05 1.09
C GLY A 214 7.17 -0.14 -0.41
N ASP A 215 7.65 -1.31 -0.85
CA ASP A 215 7.74 -1.69 -2.27
C ASP A 215 6.39 -1.52 -2.99
N LYS A 216 5.30 -2.03 -2.40
CA LYS A 216 3.97 -1.90 -3.00
C LYS A 216 3.50 -0.44 -3.05
N ALA A 217 3.87 0.39 -2.06
CA ALA A 217 3.60 1.81 -2.10
C ALA A 217 4.36 2.52 -3.24
N VAL A 218 5.59 2.09 -3.55
CA VAL A 218 6.33 2.56 -4.72
C VAL A 218 5.61 2.16 -6.02
N ASP A 219 5.18 0.91 -6.17
CA ASP A 219 4.40 0.48 -7.35
C ASP A 219 3.17 1.39 -7.57
N MET A 220 2.45 1.71 -6.49
CA MET A 220 1.29 2.60 -6.54
C MET A 220 1.66 4.05 -6.91
N ALA A 221 2.78 4.56 -6.40
CA ALA A 221 3.29 5.87 -6.75
C ALA A 221 3.68 5.94 -8.23
N GLU A 222 4.29 4.89 -8.78
CA GLU A 222 4.61 4.78 -10.20
C GLU A 222 3.34 4.77 -11.07
N SER A 223 2.30 4.03 -10.67
CA SER A 223 0.97 4.06 -11.32
C SER A 223 0.33 5.46 -11.28
N ALA A 224 0.47 6.19 -10.18
CA ALA A 224 -0.03 7.55 -10.07
C ALA A 224 0.70 8.54 -10.99
N ILE A 225 2.03 8.42 -11.10
CA ILE A 225 2.82 9.25 -12.03
C ILE A 225 2.42 8.93 -13.48
N PHE A 226 2.23 7.66 -13.82
CA PHE A 226 1.75 7.26 -15.15
C PHE A 226 0.39 7.87 -15.47
N LEU A 227 -0.55 7.86 -14.51
CA LEU A 227 -1.84 8.52 -14.67
C LEU A 227 -1.68 10.02 -15.00
N LEU A 228 -0.93 10.73 -14.16
CA LEU A 228 -0.86 12.19 -14.16
C LEU A 228 0.03 12.74 -15.29
N GLU A 229 1.17 12.12 -15.57
CA GLU A 229 2.13 12.59 -16.56
C GLU A 229 2.08 11.82 -17.89
N GLY A 230 1.46 10.64 -17.93
CA GLY A 230 1.51 9.75 -19.09
C GLY A 230 2.89 9.14 -19.33
N LYS A 231 3.82 9.30 -18.39
CA LYS A 231 5.18 8.75 -18.45
C LYS A 231 5.23 7.43 -17.70
N ASP A 232 5.83 6.44 -18.33
CA ASP A 232 6.17 5.20 -17.65
C ASP A 232 7.52 5.38 -16.94
N VAL A 233 7.47 5.50 -15.63
CA VAL A 233 8.66 5.68 -14.77
C VAL A 233 9.10 4.35 -14.14
N ARG A 234 8.39 3.26 -14.44
CA ARG A 234 8.69 1.93 -13.93
C ARG A 234 10.06 1.51 -14.45
N HIS A 235 10.91 1.03 -13.55
CA HIS A 235 12.30 0.64 -13.86
C HIS A 235 13.22 1.74 -14.38
N ASP A 236 12.82 3.02 -14.36
CA ASP A 236 13.71 4.13 -14.73
C ASP A 236 14.65 4.50 -13.56
N LYS A 237 15.78 3.80 -13.52
CA LYS A 237 16.84 4.01 -12.52
C LYS A 237 17.45 5.41 -12.59
N GLU A 238 17.39 6.09 -13.74
CA GLU A 238 17.93 7.43 -13.91
C GLU A 238 16.94 8.48 -13.39
N LEU A 239 15.63 8.26 -13.59
CA LEU A 239 14.60 9.10 -12.99
C LEU A 239 14.70 9.09 -11.45
N LYS A 240 14.82 7.91 -10.82
CA LYS A 240 15.01 7.77 -9.36
C LYS A 240 16.21 8.57 -8.83
N LYS A 241 17.30 8.69 -9.62
CA LYS A 241 18.48 9.50 -9.26
C LYS A 241 18.29 11.00 -9.47
N SER A 242 17.47 11.39 -10.43
CA SER A 242 17.27 12.76 -10.91
C SER A 242 16.09 13.50 -10.28
N LEU A 243 15.34 12.85 -9.36
CA LEU A 243 14.20 13.46 -8.70
C LEU A 243 14.59 14.78 -8.01
N PRO A 244 13.90 15.89 -8.30
CA PRO A 244 14.32 17.24 -7.92
C PRO A 244 14.18 17.56 -6.42
N PHE A 245 13.86 16.56 -5.59
CA PHE A 245 13.55 16.71 -4.16
C PHE A 245 14.45 15.88 -3.24
N LYS A 246 15.67 15.52 -3.67
CA LYS A 246 16.68 15.07 -2.70
C LYS A 246 16.91 16.20 -1.69
N THR A 247 16.28 16.09 -0.53
CA THR A 247 16.55 16.99 0.59
C THR A 247 18.00 16.83 0.99
N GLU A 248 18.70 17.95 1.12
CA GLU A 248 20.11 18.10 1.52
C GLU A 248 20.38 17.66 2.98
N GLU A 249 19.74 16.61 3.48
CA GLU A 249 19.91 16.10 4.86
C GLU A 249 20.74 14.80 4.93
N GLU A 250 21.61 14.56 3.95
CA GLU A 250 22.70 13.57 4.08
C GLU A 250 24.06 14.28 3.95
N SER A 251 24.41 15.06 4.98
CA SER A 251 25.79 15.46 5.30
C SER A 251 26.06 15.29 6.79
#